data_AF-A0A1Q3YVR5-F1
#
_entry.id   AF-A0A1Q3YVR5-F1
#
_cell.length_a   1.000
_cell.length_b   1.000
_cell.length_c   1.000
_cell.angle_alpha   90.00
_cell.angle_beta   90.00
_cell.angle_gamma   90.00
#
_symmetry.space_group_name_H-M   'P 1'
#
loop_
_entity.id
_entity.type
_entity.pdbx_description
1 polymer ?
#
loop_
_entity_poly.entity_id
_entity_poly.type
_entity_poly.pdbx_seq_one_letter_code
_entity_poly.pdbx_strand_id
1 'polypeptide(L)' 'MPSKLPDFDQWIDAMAPVVKLEIAAEQRAGVKAHLKTASKLAALLEKAPLKDETDSAPVYRA' A
#
# COMPACT_ATOMS: atom_id res chain seq x y z
N MET A 1 -12.86 8.72 -7.14
CA MET A 1 -13.65 7.50 -7.38
C MET A 1 -13.11 6.42 -6.46
N PRO A 2 -13.90 5.53 -5.83
CA PRO A 2 -13.32 4.42 -5.09
C PRO A 2 -12.53 3.57 -6.11
N SER A 3 -11.21 3.59 -6.02
CA SER A 3 -10.38 2.81 -6.92
C SER A 3 -10.77 1.35 -6.75
N LYS A 4 -11.03 0.66 -7.87
CA LYS A 4 -11.23 -0.80 -7.86
C LYS A 4 -10.03 -1.39 -7.13
N LEU A 5 -10.27 -2.27 -6.15
CA LEU A 5 -9.18 -2.95 -5.46
C LEU A 5 -8.26 -3.60 -6.52
N PRO A 6 -6.94 -3.41 -6.41
CA PRO A 6 -6.01 -3.99 -7.36
C PRO A 6 -6.06 -5.52 -7.27
N ASP A 7 -5.65 -6.18 -8.35
CA ASP A 7 -5.34 -7.60 -8.28
C ASP A 7 -4.09 -7.79 -7.42
N PHE A 8 -4.28 -8.29 -6.20
CA PHE A 8 -3.18 -8.44 -5.24
C PHE A 8 -2.19 -9.53 -5.65
N ASP A 9 -2.59 -10.53 -6.42
CA ASP A 9 -1.63 -11.53 -6.91
C ASP A 9 -0.69 -10.87 -7.92
N GLN A 10 -1.25 -10.16 -8.90
CA GLN A 10 -0.48 -9.41 -9.88
C GLN A 10 0.41 -8.35 -9.21
N TRP A 11 -0.11 -7.67 -8.19
CA TRP A 11 0.64 -6.65 -7.45
C TRP A 11 1.82 -7.25 -6.69
N ILE A 12 1.63 -8.40 -6.04
CA ILE A 12 2.70 -9.13 -5.35
C ILE A 12 3.78 -9.52 -6.36
N ASP A 13 3.38 -10.12 -7.50
CA ASP A 13 4.32 -10.60 -8.50
C ASP A 13 5.12 -9.46 -9.14
N ALA A 14 4.51 -8.29 -9.31
CA ALA A 14 5.18 -7.10 -9.83
C ALA A 14 6.10 -6.42 -8.80
N MET A 15 5.68 -6.30 -7.54
CA MET A 15 6.37 -5.45 -6.55
C MET A 15 7.37 -6.20 -5.70
N ALA A 16 7.15 -7.48 -5.39
CA ALA A 16 8.07 -8.25 -4.54
C ALA A 16 9.53 -8.23 -5.05
N PRO A 17 9.82 -8.35 -6.37
CA PRO A 17 11.19 -8.23 -6.87
C PRO A 17 11.77 -6.81 -6.74
N VAL A 18 10.95 -5.77 -6.93
CA VAL A 18 11.38 -4.37 -6.86
C VAL A 18 11.90 -4.02 -5.47
N VAL A 19 11.25 -4.55 -4.43
CA VAL A 19 11.64 -4.35 -3.03
C VAL A 19 12.54 -5.46 -2.49
N LYS A 20 12.94 -6.42 -3.34
CA LYS A 20 13.75 -7.60 -2.97
C LYS A 20 13.17 -8.38 -1.78
N LEU A 21 11.85 -8.57 -1.79
CA LEU A 21 11.13 -9.34 -0.77
C LEU A 21 10.84 -10.75 -1.29
N GLU A 22 11.37 -11.75 -0.60
CA GLU A 22 11.00 -13.15 -0.84
C GLU A 22 9.69 -13.47 -0.12
N ILE A 23 8.74 -14.05 -0.84
CA ILE A 23 7.43 -14.46 -0.29
C ILE A 23 7.25 -15.94 -0.58
N ALA A 24 7.27 -16.76 0.46
CA ALA A 24 7.01 -18.19 0.33
C ALA A 24 5.53 -18.43 -0.06
N ALA A 25 5.24 -19.56 -0.69
CA ALA A 25 3.90 -19.87 -1.19
C ALA A 25 2.85 -19.87 -0.06
N GLU A 26 3.22 -20.37 1.12
CA GLU A 26 2.39 -20.45 2.32
C GLU A 26 2.08 -19.06 2.90
N GLN A 27 2.97 -18.08 2.69
CA GLN A 27 2.83 -16.72 3.18
C GLN A 27 1.92 -15.87 2.29
N ARG A 28 1.74 -16.26 1.01
CA ARG A 28 1.06 -15.45 0.00
C ARG A 28 -0.38 -15.07 0.40
N ALA A 29 -1.13 -16.01 0.96
CA ALA A 29 -2.49 -15.75 1.43
C ALA A 29 -2.53 -14.66 2.53
N GLY A 30 -1.57 -14.70 3.47
CA GLY A 30 -1.41 -13.69 4.51
C GLY A 30 -1.05 -12.33 3.95
N VAL A 31 -0.07 -12.27 3.04
CA VAL A 31 0.34 -11.02 2.37
C VAL A 31 -0.86 -10.37 1.65
N LYS A 32 -1.65 -11.15 0.90
CA LYS A 32 -2.87 -10.65 0.26
C LYS A 32 -3.89 -10.07 1.24
N ALA A 33 -4.10 -10.73 2.38
CA ALA A 33 -5.02 -10.24 3.41
C ALA A 33 -4.56 -8.90 4.00
N HIS A 34 -3.26 -8.75 4.23
CA HIS A 34 -2.68 -7.50 4.71
C HIS A 34 -2.74 -6.39 3.65
N LEU A 35 -2.42 -6.68 2.38
CA LEU A 35 -2.55 -5.72 1.28
C LEU A 35 -3.99 -5.24 1.09
N LYS A 36 -4.98 -6.13 1.21
CA LYS A 36 -6.40 -5.76 1.19
C LYS A 36 -6.76 -4.79 2.30
N THR A 37 -6.26 -5.03 3.51
CA THR A 37 -6.50 -4.14 4.66
C THR A 37 -5.81 -2.78 4.46
N ALA A 38 -4.55 -2.78 4.04
CA ALA A 38 -3.80 -1.56 3.72
C ALA A 38 -4.51 -0.73 2.64
N SER A 39 -5.04 -1.37 1.59
CA SER A 39 -5.78 -0.69 0.52
C SER A 39 -7.05 0.00 1.02
N LYS A 40 -7.76 -0.61 1.98
CA LYS A 40 -8.93 0.02 2.61
C LYS A 40 -8.53 1.25 3.42
N LEU A 41 -7.42 1.19 4.15
CA LEU A 41 -6.91 2.33 4.91
C LEU A 41 -6.43 3.45 3.99
N ALA A 42 -5.73 3.13 2.91
CA ALA A 42 -5.32 4.09 1.88
C ALA A 42 -6.54 4.80 1.27
N ALA A 43 -7.61 4.08 0.95
CA ALA A 43 -8.85 4.67 0.43
C ALA A 43 -9.57 5.59 1.42
N LEU A 44 -9.31 5.49 2.74
CA LEU A 44 -9.77 6.47 3.72
C LEU A 44 -8.91 7.73 3.66
N LEU A 45 -7.59 7.58 3.55
CA LEU A 45 -6.64 8.70 3.46
C LEU A 45 -6.79 9.50 2.17
N GLU A 46 -7.04 8.86 1.02
CA GLU A 46 -7.30 9.54 -0.27
C GLU A 46 -8.48 10.52 -0.23
N LYS A 47 -9.41 10.34 0.72
CA LYS A 47 -10.57 11.22 0.89
C LYS A 47 -10.29 12.41 1.82
N ALA A 48 -9.15 12.40 2.51
CA ALA A 48 -8.79 13.50 3.38
C ALA A 48 -8.45 14.74 2.54
N PRO A 49 -9.00 15.93 2.87
CA PRO A 49 -8.67 17.15 2.14
C PRO A 49 -7.20 17.51 2.42
N LEU A 50 -6.39 17.51 1.37
CA LEU A 50 -5.00 17.95 1.39
C LEU A 50 -4.86 19.14 0.45
N LYS A 51 -4.33 20.27 0.96
CA LYS A 51 -3.94 21.40 0.13
C LYS A 51 -2.55 21.14 -0.45
N ASP A 52 -2.25 21.68 -1.62
CA ASP A 52 -0.91 21.54 -2.23
C ASP A 52 0.21 22.10 -1.34
N GLU A 53 -0.11 23.10 -0.52
CA GLU A 53 0.77 23.72 0.47
C GLU A 53 1.04 22.83 1.71
N THR A 54 0.40 21.67 1.82
CA THR A 54 0.52 20.81 3.00
C THR A 54 1.85 20.09 2.97
N ASP A 55 2.78 20.55 3.80
CA ASP A 55 4.07 19.90 3.98
C ASP A 55 3.93 18.53 4.67
N SER A 56 4.91 17.67 4.39
CA SER A 56 5.05 16.40 5.12
C SER A 56 5.32 16.66 6.60
N ALA A 57 4.82 15.79 7.47
CA ALA A 57 5.13 15.86 8.89
C ALA A 57 6.66 15.86 9.11
N PRO A 58 7.19 16.64 10.07
CA PRO A 58 8.63 16.76 10.28
C PRO A 58 9.22 15.42 10.73
N VAL A 59 10.01 14.80 9.85
CA VAL A 59 10.67 13.50 10.07
C VAL A 59 12.15 13.63 10.46
N TYR A 60 12.78 14.75 10.11
CA TYR A 60 14.16 15.06 10.48
C TYR A 60 14.19 16.14 11.57
N ARG A 61 15.00 15.91 12.60
CA ARG A 61 15.39 16.90 13.60
C ARG A 61 16.90 17.05 13.52
N ALA A 62 17.38 18.25 13.23
CA ALA A 62 18.80 18.60 13.22
C ALA A 62 19.39 18.61 14.64
#